data_AF-A0A080YXS8-F1
#
_entry.id   AF-A0A080YXS8-F1
#
_cell.length_a   1.000
_cell.length_b   1.000
_cell.length_c   1.000
_cell.angle_alpha   90.00
_cell.angle_beta   90.00
_cell.angle_gamma   90.00
#
_symmetry.space_group_name_H-M   'P 1'
#
loop_
_entity.id
_entity.type
_entity.pdbx_description
1 polymer ?
#
loop_
_entity_poly.entity_id
_entity_poly.type
_entity_poly.pdbx_seq_one_letter_code
_entity_poly.pdbx_strand_id
1 'polypeptide(L)'
;MTGRILTPLKEGDIERIQPGLRSAARTLHNAIISVRQAAEWGMGSIQKVYSRLNLPLPYDPELRGLRINNMFRMVNYRVRTVGISQIRTTFSGEMEMHLTTQ
;
A
#
# COMPACT_ATOMS: atom_id res chain seq x y z
N MET A 1 11.24 -5.95 14.89
CA MET A 1 10.29 -6.18 13.77
C MET A 1 10.35 -5.08 12.70
N THR A 2 11.30 -4.15 12.77
CA THR A 2 11.43 -3.07 11.77
C THR A 2 12.02 -3.62 10.47
N GLY A 3 11.37 -3.39 9.34
CA GLY A 3 11.90 -3.69 8.00
C GLY A 3 11.54 -5.06 7.40
N ARG A 4 10.76 -5.91 8.08
CA ARG A 4 10.20 -7.12 7.44
C ARG A 4 8.88 -6.78 6.74
N ILE A 5 8.80 -7.05 5.45
CA ILE A 5 7.56 -6.95 4.67
C ILE A 5 6.66 -8.12 5.09
N LEU A 6 5.49 -7.81 5.65
CA LEU A 6 4.47 -8.81 5.92
C LEU A 6 3.65 -9.06 4.66
N THR A 7 3.58 -10.32 4.23
CA THR A 7 2.77 -10.74 3.10
C THR A 7 1.43 -11.28 3.60
N PRO A 8 0.33 -11.08 2.84
CA PRO A 8 -0.93 -11.73 3.13
C PRO A 8 -0.77 -13.26 3.22
N LEU A 9 -1.49 -13.88 4.15
CA LEU A 9 -1.60 -15.34 4.26
C LEU A 9 -2.21 -15.95 2.98
N LYS A 10 -1.80 -17.15 2.59
CA LYS A 10 -2.44 -17.87 1.47
C LYS A 10 -3.79 -18.44 1.90
N GLU A 11 -4.63 -18.72 0.91
CA GLU A 11 -5.90 -19.40 1.13
C GLU A 11 -5.67 -20.77 1.79
N GLY A 12 -6.47 -21.09 2.80
CA GLY A 12 -6.31 -22.31 3.61
C GLY A 12 -5.29 -22.22 4.74
N ASP A 13 -4.35 -21.26 4.75
CA ASP A 13 -3.40 -21.12 5.86
C ASP A 13 -4.07 -20.60 7.14
N ILE A 14 -5.13 -19.80 7.00
CA ILE A 14 -5.94 -19.33 8.15
C ILE A 14 -6.59 -20.52 8.87
N GLU A 15 -7.03 -21.54 8.12
CA GLU A 15 -7.67 -22.72 8.71
C GLU A 15 -6.66 -23.67 9.40
N ARG A 16 -5.37 -23.55 9.06
CA ARG A 16 -4.28 -24.27 9.74
C ARG A 16 -3.87 -23.62 11.06
N ILE A 17 -4.24 -22.37 11.29
CA ILE A 17 -3.96 -21.65 12.55
C ILE A 17 -4.88 -22.17 13.65
N GLN A 18 -4.38 -22.16 14.89
CA GLN A 18 -5.15 -22.48 16.10
C GLN A 18 -6.51 -21.75 16.07
N PRO A 19 -7.66 -22.44 16.30
CA PRO A 19 -8.99 -21.85 16.18
C PRO A 19 -9.17 -20.51 16.88
N GLY A 20 -8.65 -20.35 18.11
CA GLY A 20 -8.76 -19.11 18.88
C GLY A 20 -8.03 -17.90 18.30
N LEU A 21 -7.07 -18.11 17.39
CA LEU A 21 -6.29 -17.03 16.77
C LEU A 21 -6.75 -16.71 15.34
N ARG A 22 -7.66 -17.51 14.76
CA ARG A 22 -8.10 -17.33 13.36
C ARG A 22 -8.76 -15.98 13.10
N SER A 23 -9.52 -15.46 14.06
CA SER A 23 -10.15 -14.13 13.96
C SER A 23 -9.11 -13.03 13.83
N ALA A 24 -8.13 -13.00 14.75
CA ALA A 24 -7.03 -12.04 14.72
C ALA A 24 -6.19 -12.17 13.44
N ALA A 25 -5.89 -13.41 13.01
CA ALA A 25 -5.16 -13.66 11.77
C ALA A 25 -5.91 -13.15 10.53
N ARG A 26 -7.24 -13.30 10.50
CA ARG A 26 -8.10 -12.79 9.41
C ARG A 26 -8.13 -11.26 9.39
N THR A 27 -8.26 -10.61 10.55
CA THR A 27 -8.19 -9.15 10.66
C THR A 27 -6.84 -8.63 10.16
N LEU A 28 -5.72 -9.24 10.57
CA LEU A 28 -4.39 -8.87 10.09
C LEU A 28 -4.27 -9.06 8.57
N HIS A 29 -4.71 -10.20 8.03
CA HIS A 29 -4.69 -10.47 6.59
C HIS A 29 -5.45 -9.39 5.82
N ASN A 30 -6.68 -9.07 6.25
CA ASN A 30 -7.51 -8.03 5.61
C ASN A 30 -6.85 -6.65 5.67
N ALA A 31 -6.25 -6.29 6.81
CA ALA A 31 -5.53 -5.03 6.95
C ALA A 31 -4.32 -4.95 6.01
N ILE A 32 -3.53 -6.02 5.89
CA ILE A 32 -2.39 -6.08 4.95
C ILE A 32 -2.87 -5.91 3.51
N ILE A 33 -3.95 -6.60 3.11
CA ILE A 33 -4.53 -6.49 1.77
C ILE A 33 -5.02 -5.05 1.50
N SER A 34 -5.78 -4.48 2.43
CA SER A 34 -6.34 -3.12 2.31
C SER A 34 -5.24 -2.08 2.12
N VAL A 35 -4.23 -2.06 3.00
CA VAL A 35 -3.10 -1.11 2.91
C VAL A 35 -2.33 -1.29 1.60
N ARG A 36 -2.11 -2.53 1.16
CA ARG A 36 -1.42 -2.81 -0.10
C ARG A 36 -2.22 -2.30 -1.30
N GLN A 37 -3.51 -2.59 -1.36
CA GLN A 37 -4.38 -2.13 -2.44
C GLN A 37 -4.44 -0.60 -2.50
N ALA A 38 -4.56 0.06 -1.35
CA ALA A 38 -4.54 1.52 -1.26
C ALA A 38 -3.24 2.11 -1.82
N ALA A 39 -2.09 1.53 -1.46
CA ALA A 39 -0.79 1.94 -1.98
C ALA A 39 -0.67 1.70 -3.49
N GLU A 40 -1.08 0.53 -3.99
CA GLU A 40 -1.09 0.21 -5.42
C GLU A 40 -1.99 1.16 -6.22
N TRP A 41 -3.17 1.51 -5.70
CA TRP A 41 -4.08 2.46 -6.32
C TRP A 41 -3.53 3.88 -6.33
N GLY A 42 -3.07 4.38 -5.18
CA GLY A 42 -2.53 5.73 -5.07
C GLY A 42 -1.26 5.94 -5.90
N MET A 43 -0.46 4.88 -6.06
CA MET A 43 0.79 4.90 -6.83
C MET A 43 0.65 4.40 -8.27
N GLY A 44 -0.53 3.92 -8.68
CA GLY A 44 -0.76 3.35 -10.01
C GLY A 44 -0.49 4.33 -11.16
N SER A 45 -0.53 5.65 -10.88
CA SER A 45 -0.14 6.69 -11.83
C SER A 45 1.33 6.55 -12.26
N ILE A 46 2.24 6.18 -11.37
CA ILE A 46 3.67 6.03 -11.68
C ILE A 46 3.87 4.90 -12.68
N GLN A 47 3.26 3.74 -12.46
CA GLN A 47 3.37 2.60 -13.38
C GLN A 47 2.84 2.96 -14.77
N LYS A 48 1.66 3.61 -14.84
CA LYS A 48 1.04 4.04 -16.11
C LYS A 48 1.85 5.10 -16.86
N VAL A 49 2.42 6.06 -16.15
CA VAL A 49 3.23 7.13 -16.77
C VAL A 49 4.58 6.57 -17.21
N TYR A 50 5.22 5.75 -16.36
CA TYR A 50 6.52 5.17 -16.65
C TYR A 50 6.48 4.21 -17.85
N SER A 51 5.42 3.39 -17.97
CA SER A 51 5.25 2.51 -19.13
C SER A 51 5.06 3.31 -20.43
N ARG A 52 4.37 4.45 -20.39
CA ARG A 52 4.19 5.35 -21.54
C ARG A 52 5.47 6.08 -21.95
N LEU A 53 6.34 6.37 -21.00
CA LEU A 53 7.64 7.00 -21.28
C LEU A 53 8.61 6.08 -22.03
N ASN A 54 8.35 4.77 -22.06
CA ASN A 54 9.20 3.75 -22.69
C ASN A 54 10.67 3.80 -22.20
N LEU A 55 10.89 4.23 -20.96
CA LEU A 55 12.21 4.30 -20.33
C LEU A 55 12.47 3.04 -19.51
N PRO A 56 13.55 2.29 -19.74
CA PRO A 56 13.89 1.17 -18.86
C PRO A 56 14.28 1.68 -17.46
N LEU A 57 13.98 0.90 -16.43
CA LEU A 57 14.58 1.14 -15.11
C LEU A 57 16.08 0.84 -15.18
N PRO A 58 16.93 1.60 -14.48
CA PRO A 58 18.36 1.30 -14.39
C PRO A 58 18.60 -0.13 -13.87
N TYR A 59 19.63 -0.80 -14.40
CA TYR A 59 20.03 -2.12 -13.90
C TYR A 59 20.62 -2.04 -12.49
N ASP A 60 21.48 -1.04 -12.25
CA ASP A 60 22.09 -0.77 -10.95
C ASP A 60 21.03 -0.66 -9.84
N PRO A 61 21.05 -1.55 -8.83
CA PRO A 61 20.09 -1.55 -7.73
C PRO A 61 20.03 -0.22 -6.97
N GLU A 62 21.16 0.46 -6.77
CA GLU A 62 21.19 1.72 -6.01
C GLU A 62 20.52 2.83 -6.80
N LEU A 63 20.91 2.99 -8.07
CA LEU A 63 20.32 3.98 -8.96
C LEU A 63 18.83 3.72 -9.22
N ARG A 64 18.45 2.45 -9.37
CA ARG A 64 17.04 2.03 -9.50
C ARG A 64 16.25 2.38 -8.24
N GLY A 65 16.80 2.09 -7.06
CA GLY A 65 16.20 2.43 -5.78
C GLY A 65 16.02 3.94 -5.61
N LEU A 66 17.04 4.73 -5.97
CA LEU A 66 16.99 6.19 -5.91
C LEU A 66 15.91 6.75 -6.85
N ARG A 67 15.85 6.26 -8.09
CA ARG A 67 14.85 6.70 -9.08
C ARG A 67 13.43 6.40 -8.60
N ILE A 68 13.18 5.19 -8.12
CA ILE A 68 11.87 4.78 -7.60
C ILE A 68 11.49 5.62 -6.37
N ASN A 69 12.40 5.82 -5.43
CA ASN A 69 12.17 6.67 -4.25
C ASN A 69 11.82 8.10 -4.62
N ASN A 70 12.55 8.69 -5.57
CA ASN A 70 12.27 10.05 -6.04
C ASN A 70 10.89 10.15 -6.69
N MET A 71 10.52 9.19 -7.55
CA MET A 71 9.17 9.15 -8.14
C MET A 71 8.07 9.10 -7.08
N PHE A 72 8.18 8.21 -6.09
CA PHE A 72 7.19 8.12 -5.01
C PHE A 72 7.14 9.37 -4.14
N ARG A 73 8.29 9.97 -3.81
CA ARG A 73 8.36 11.22 -3.04
C ARG A 73 7.71 12.38 -3.78
N MET A 74 7.94 12.51 -5.09
CA MET A 74 7.34 13.55 -5.92
C MET A 74 5.81 13.42 -5.98
N VAL A 75 5.29 12.21 -6.14
CA VAL A 75 3.83 11.98 -6.11
C VAL A 75 3.25 12.33 -4.75
N ASN A 76 3.89 11.89 -3.67
CA ASN A 76 3.45 12.22 -2.31
C ASN A 76 3.52 13.72 -2.02
N TYR A 77 4.56 14.40 -2.50
CA TYR A 77 4.69 15.85 -2.40
C TYR A 77 3.52 16.55 -3.10
N ARG A 78 3.23 16.19 -4.35
CA ARG A 78 2.08 16.72 -5.10
C ARG A 78 0.77 16.49 -4.35
N VAL A 79 0.53 15.29 -3.82
CA VAL A 79 -0.70 14.97 -3.07
C VAL A 79 -0.84 15.87 -1.82
N ARG A 80 0.26 16.10 -1.10
CA ARG A 80 0.27 16.97 0.09
C ARG A 80 0.05 18.44 -0.27
N THR A 81 0.67 18.93 -1.33
CA THR A 81 0.57 20.34 -1.75
C THR A 81 -0.77 20.66 -2.39
N VAL A 82 -1.29 19.78 -3.25
CA VAL A 82 -2.55 20.00 -3.97
C VAL A 82 -3.76 19.59 -3.11
N GLY A 83 -3.57 18.75 -2.10
CA GLY A 83 -4.63 18.29 -1.21
C GLY A 83 -5.57 17.25 -1.82
N ILE A 84 -5.34 16.83 -3.07
CA ILE A 84 -6.13 15.80 -3.77
C ILE A 84 -5.47 14.44 -3.56
N SER A 85 -6.13 13.59 -2.76
CA SER A 85 -5.69 12.22 -2.46
C SER A 85 -6.84 11.25 -2.72
N GLN A 86 -6.71 10.39 -3.72
CA GLN A 86 -7.70 9.33 -3.99
C GLN A 86 -7.84 8.37 -2.81
N ILE A 87 -6.72 8.00 -2.18
CA ILE A 87 -6.73 7.18 -0.96
C ILE A 87 -7.57 7.88 0.11
N ARG A 88 -7.35 9.18 0.36
CA ARG A 88 -8.16 9.91 1.34
C ARG A 88 -9.62 9.84 0.96
N THR A 89 -9.99 10.21 -0.27
CA THR A 89 -11.39 10.18 -0.71
C THR A 89 -12.06 8.80 -0.57
N THR A 90 -11.36 7.71 -0.88
CA THR A 90 -11.92 6.35 -0.79
C THR A 90 -12.09 5.88 0.65
N PHE A 91 -11.15 6.19 1.55
CA PHE A 91 -11.15 5.68 2.93
C PHE A 91 -11.68 6.68 3.98
N SER A 92 -12.03 7.92 3.60
CA SER A 92 -12.49 8.97 4.54
C SER A 92 -13.69 8.51 5.40
N GLY A 93 -14.67 7.85 4.79
CA GLY A 93 -15.87 7.40 5.51
C GLY A 93 -15.62 6.26 6.50
N GLU A 94 -14.62 5.41 6.26
CA GLU A 94 -14.26 4.32 7.18
C GLU A 94 -13.42 4.82 8.37
N MET A 95 -12.58 5.83 8.16
CA MET A 95 -11.75 6.42 9.21
C MET A 95 -12.58 7.24 10.22
N GLU A 96 -13.63 7.92 9.78
CA GLU A 96 -14.51 8.71 10.66
C GLU A 96 -15.36 7.81 11.58
N MET A 97 -15.88 6.68 11.08
CA MET A 97 -16.67 5.74 11.90
C MET A 97 -15.89 5.09 13.05
N HIS A 98 -14.58 4.88 12.89
CA HIS A 98 -13.73 4.35 13.95
C HIS A 98 -13.39 5.37 15.05
N LEU A 99 -13.49 6.66 14.76
CA LEU A 99 -13.27 7.73 15.75
C LEU A 99 -14.53 8.05 16.56
N THR A 100 -15.72 7.82 16.00
CA THR A 100 -17.00 8.03 16.70
C THR A 100 -17.47 6.85 17.56
N THR A 101 -16.73 5.73 17.54
CA THR A 101 -17.05 4.51 18.30
C THR A 101 -16.10 4.30 19.51
N GLN A 102 -15.40 5.35 19.96
CA GLN A 102 -14.71 5.37 21.26
C GLN A 102 -15.47 6.21 22.27
#